data_AF-A0A8T0BRN7-F1
#
_entry.id   AF-A0A8T0BRN7-F1
#
_cell.length_a   1.000
_cell.length_b   1.000
_cell.length_c   1.000
_cell.angle_alpha   90.00
_cell.angle_beta   90.00
_cell.angle_gamma   90.00
#
_symmetry.space_group_name_H-M   'P 1'
#
loop_
_entity.id
_entity.type
_entity.pdbx_description
1 polymer ?
#
loop_
_entity_poly.entity_id
_entity_poly.type
_entity_poly.pdbx_seq_one_letter_code
_entity_poly.pdbx_strand_id
1 'polypeptide(L)'
;MHTLYTKSLKMQDTNTNKAKRAASDMPPPSAAKKPRLDQSLITSALKTLQDSCADVLSPNWIDALVKGKCDLPSLTDEEKSVISKFCVNESLAETFLKAVLEKIKAEKESMGHELLQSLCRVYVGLCQKRGDSHKAHALAYRFLKEDFSQAPKLIMVMVTAWPSVFSCNSPLCRAVHIVCKMKAYGKIYYLLSKYLHWDTEPPGDIYRAITSTLKALLKDKSLTFQKSS
;
A
#
# COMPACT_ATOMS: atom_id res chain seq x y z
N MET A 1 -15.46 -85.93 51.19
CA MET A 1 -15.58 -84.93 50.11
C MET A 1 -14.36 -84.00 50.16
N HIS A 2 -13.71 -83.86 49.01
CA HIS A 2 -12.59 -82.99 48.57
C HIS A 2 -11.97 -81.97 49.56
N THR A 3 -10.68 -82.01 49.93
CA THR A 3 -9.41 -81.66 49.21
C THR A 3 -8.93 -80.21 49.46
N LEU A 4 -7.87 -80.08 50.29
CA LEU A 4 -6.61 -79.28 50.21
C LEU A 4 -6.58 -77.97 49.39
N TYR A 5 -5.70 -76.98 49.60
CA TYR A 5 -4.78 -76.47 50.62
C TYR A 5 -4.12 -75.22 49.95
N THR A 6 -3.66 -74.25 50.75
CA THR A 6 -2.69 -73.18 50.44
C THR A 6 -2.98 -72.07 49.43
N LYS A 7 -2.92 -70.82 49.92
CA LYS A 7 -2.43 -69.66 49.17
C LYS A 7 -1.69 -68.71 50.13
N SER A 8 -0.40 -68.49 49.88
CA SER A 8 0.33 -67.37 50.49
C SER A 8 1.64 -67.02 49.76
N LEU A 9 1.83 -65.70 49.66
CA LEU A 9 3.05 -64.88 49.53
C LEU A 9 3.78 -64.63 48.17
N LYS A 10 3.79 -63.32 47.86
CA LYS A 10 4.88 -62.37 47.47
C LYS A 10 5.55 -62.40 46.07
N MET A 11 5.36 -61.25 45.40
CA MET A 11 6.32 -60.33 44.72
C MET A 11 7.64 -60.88 44.15
N GLN A 12 7.89 -60.70 42.84
CA GLN A 12 8.82 -59.68 42.29
C GLN A 12 8.90 -59.73 40.74
N ASP A 13 9.41 -58.63 40.18
CA ASP A 13 9.36 -58.11 38.81
C ASP A 13 9.94 -58.97 37.68
N THR A 14 9.44 -58.75 36.44
CA THR A 14 10.28 -58.38 35.27
C THR A 14 9.43 -58.11 34.00
N ASN A 15 9.52 -56.87 33.53
CA ASN A 15 9.89 -56.54 32.14
C ASN A 15 8.95 -56.93 30.98
N THR A 16 8.03 -56.05 30.60
CA THR A 16 7.41 -56.03 29.25
C THR A 16 7.15 -54.60 28.76
N ASN A 17 8.24 -53.85 28.54
CA ASN A 17 8.22 -52.65 27.69
C ASN A 17 8.46 -53.06 26.23
N LYS A 18 7.43 -53.55 25.55
CA LYS A 18 7.49 -53.81 24.09
C LYS A 18 6.11 -53.79 23.42
N ALA A 19 5.34 -52.71 23.62
CA ALA A 19 4.09 -52.48 22.88
C ALA A 19 3.73 -50.99 22.76
N LYS A 20 4.73 -50.10 22.60
CA LYS A 20 4.49 -48.66 22.42
C LYS A 20 5.54 -48.02 21.51
N ARG A 21 5.71 -48.56 20.31
CA ARG A 21 6.53 -47.99 19.21
C ARG A 21 6.12 -48.65 17.89
N ALA A 22 5.00 -48.21 17.33
CA ALA A 22 4.60 -48.40 15.93
C ALA A 22 3.34 -47.55 15.63
N ALA A 23 3.48 -46.24 15.80
CA ALA A 23 2.57 -45.23 15.24
C ALA A 23 3.48 -44.08 14.81
N SER A 24 4.37 -44.40 13.87
CA SER A 24 5.28 -43.47 13.21
C SER A 24 4.52 -42.71 12.13
N ASP A 25 4.66 -41.39 12.19
CA ASP A 25 4.86 -40.52 11.04
C ASP A 25 3.71 -40.43 10.02
N MET A 26 2.64 -39.73 10.40
CA MET A 26 2.00 -38.81 9.45
C MET A 26 2.46 -37.39 9.74
N PRO A 27 3.06 -36.67 8.77
CA PRO A 27 3.29 -35.25 8.92
C PRO A 27 1.95 -34.52 8.98
N PRO A 28 1.84 -33.43 9.76
CA PRO A 28 0.65 -32.58 9.75
C PRO A 28 0.42 -32.05 8.33
N PRO A 29 -0.84 -31.79 7.92
CA PRO A 29 -1.11 -31.27 6.58
C PRO A 29 -0.33 -29.97 6.38
N SER A 30 0.64 -30.01 5.48
CA SER A 30 1.56 -28.92 5.20
C SER A 30 0.76 -27.67 4.81
N ALA A 31 0.66 -26.71 5.72
CA ALA A 31 0.24 -25.34 5.44
C ALA A 31 1.39 -24.59 4.74
N ALA A 32 1.77 -25.02 3.54
CA ALA A 32 2.89 -24.44 2.80
C ALA A 32 2.74 -24.59 1.27
N LYS A 33 1.63 -24.09 0.71
CA LYS A 33 1.47 -23.89 -0.76
C LYS A 33 0.87 -22.52 -1.16
N LYS A 34 0.80 -21.55 -0.24
CA LYS A 34 0.34 -20.17 -0.55
C LYS A 34 1.35 -19.29 -1.31
N PRO A 35 2.67 -19.27 -1.00
CA PRO A 35 3.57 -18.23 -1.53
C PRO A 35 3.72 -18.21 -3.05
N ARG A 36 3.66 -19.39 -3.70
CA ARG A 36 3.84 -19.51 -5.16
C ARG A 36 2.62 -19.03 -5.95
N LEU A 37 1.41 -19.19 -5.39
CA LEU A 37 0.18 -18.71 -6.02
C LEU A 37 0.07 -17.20 -5.91
N ASP A 38 0.38 -16.63 -4.74
CA ASP A 38 0.36 -15.18 -4.54
C ASP A 38 1.31 -14.46 -5.50
N GLN A 39 2.54 -14.99 -5.69
CA GLN A 39 3.51 -14.43 -6.60
C GLN A 39 3.06 -14.48 -8.07
N SER A 40 2.44 -15.58 -8.52
CA SER A 40 1.96 -15.69 -9.89
C SER A 40 0.77 -14.76 -10.16
N LEU A 41 -0.11 -14.56 -9.16
CA LEU A 41 -1.22 -13.60 -9.24
C LEU A 41 -0.71 -12.16 -9.34
N ILE A 42 0.29 -11.79 -8.54
CA ILE A 42 0.93 -10.46 -8.58
C ILE A 42 1.59 -10.23 -9.95
N THR A 43 2.37 -11.20 -10.42
CA THR A 43 3.06 -11.11 -11.73
C THR A 43 2.05 -10.95 -12.87
N SER A 44 0.98 -11.74 -12.84
CA SER A 44 -0.11 -11.64 -13.81
C SER A 44 -0.79 -10.27 -13.77
N ALA A 45 -1.07 -9.74 -12.58
CA ALA A 45 -1.71 -8.43 -12.44
C ALA A 45 -0.83 -7.29 -12.95
N LEU A 46 0.46 -7.29 -12.59
CA LEU A 46 1.42 -6.30 -13.08
C LEU A 46 1.54 -6.34 -14.61
N LYS A 47 1.55 -7.55 -15.20
CA LYS A 47 1.54 -7.72 -16.65
C LYS A 47 0.26 -7.17 -17.28
N THR A 48 -0.91 -7.50 -16.72
CA THR A 48 -2.19 -6.96 -17.20
C THR A 48 -2.20 -5.43 -17.20
N LEU A 49 -1.68 -4.79 -16.14
CA LEU A 49 -1.59 -3.32 -16.08
C LEU A 49 -0.59 -2.77 -17.11
N GLN A 50 0.52 -3.46 -17.35
CA GLN A 50 1.48 -3.08 -18.39
C GLN A 50 0.86 -3.16 -19.78
N ASP A 51 0.11 -4.21 -20.07
CA ASP A 51 -0.49 -4.44 -21.39
C ASP A 51 -1.68 -3.50 -21.67
N SER A 52 -2.32 -2.95 -20.63
CA SER A 52 -3.52 -2.08 -20.72
C SER A 52 -3.27 -0.62 -20.36
N CYS A 53 -2.03 -0.22 -20.04
CA CYS A 53 -1.74 1.12 -19.56
C CYS A 53 -2.00 2.19 -20.64
N ALA A 54 -2.52 3.35 -20.21
CA ALA A 54 -2.81 4.49 -21.06
C ALA A 54 -2.50 5.81 -20.31
N ASP A 55 -2.21 6.89 -21.05
CA ASP A 55 -2.02 8.21 -20.45
C ASP A 55 -3.38 8.82 -20.07
N VAL A 56 -3.74 8.67 -18.80
CA VAL A 56 -4.98 9.15 -18.20
C VAL A 56 -5.06 10.68 -18.20
N LEU A 57 -3.91 11.36 -18.22
CA LEU A 57 -3.82 12.81 -18.24
C LEU A 57 -3.04 13.30 -19.48
N SER A 58 -3.47 12.82 -20.65
CA SER A 58 -2.96 13.34 -21.94
C SER A 58 -3.23 14.84 -22.09
N PRO A 59 -2.45 15.58 -22.89
CA PRO A 59 -2.62 17.02 -23.05
C PRO A 59 -4.05 17.44 -23.48
N ASN A 60 -4.64 16.67 -24.41
CA ASN A 60 -6.01 16.90 -24.88
C ASN A 60 -7.04 16.71 -23.76
N TRP A 61 -6.83 15.70 -22.91
CA TRP A 61 -7.71 15.45 -21.77
C TRP A 61 -7.59 16.55 -20.72
N ILE A 62 -6.36 16.97 -20.41
CA ILE A 62 -6.11 18.12 -19.52
C ILE A 62 -6.82 19.37 -20.05
N ASP A 63 -6.75 19.63 -21.36
CA ASP A 63 -7.44 20.77 -21.97
C ASP A 63 -8.96 20.69 -21.87
N ALA A 64 -9.53 19.50 -22.07
CA ALA A 64 -10.96 19.28 -21.90
C ALA A 64 -11.38 19.51 -20.43
N LEU A 65 -10.59 19.00 -19.47
CA LEU A 65 -10.86 19.09 -18.04
C LEU A 65 -10.78 20.54 -17.53
N VAL A 66 -9.77 21.30 -17.98
CA VAL A 66 -9.62 22.74 -17.69
C VAL A 66 -10.83 23.52 -18.21
N LYS A 67 -11.34 23.17 -19.39
CA LYS A 67 -12.52 23.80 -20.02
C LYS A 67 -13.86 23.31 -19.45
N GLY A 68 -13.84 22.37 -18.49
CA GLY A 68 -15.06 21.77 -17.93
C GLY A 68 -15.86 20.94 -18.94
N LYS A 69 -15.19 20.42 -19.98
CA LYS A 69 -15.81 19.65 -21.07
C LYS A 69 -15.83 18.14 -20.84
N CYS A 70 -15.18 17.66 -19.78
CA CYS A 70 -15.18 16.27 -19.38
C CYS A 70 -15.03 16.14 -17.85
N ASP A 71 -15.40 14.98 -17.33
CA ASP A 71 -15.23 14.63 -15.92
C ASP A 71 -13.83 14.08 -15.62
N LEU A 72 -13.53 13.89 -14.33
CA LEU A 72 -12.32 13.17 -13.94
C LEU A 72 -12.36 11.74 -14.48
N PRO A 73 -11.24 11.24 -15.02
CA PRO A 73 -11.20 9.90 -15.56
C PRO A 73 -11.35 8.86 -14.45
N SER A 74 -12.37 8.01 -14.55
CA SER A 74 -12.60 6.89 -13.64
C SER A 74 -11.60 5.76 -13.87
N LEU A 75 -11.38 4.91 -12.87
CA LEU A 75 -10.52 3.72 -13.00
C LEU A 75 -10.95 2.88 -14.22
N THR A 76 -10.00 2.32 -14.96
CA THR A 76 -10.32 1.40 -16.07
C THR A 76 -10.87 0.08 -15.54
N ASP A 77 -11.46 -0.73 -16.40
CA ASP A 77 -12.03 -2.01 -15.97
C ASP A 77 -10.94 -3.01 -15.57
N GLU A 78 -9.76 -2.95 -16.19
CA GLU A 78 -8.57 -3.70 -15.79
C GLU A 78 -8.07 -3.26 -14.41
N GLU A 79 -7.98 -1.95 -14.16
CA GLU A 79 -7.59 -1.42 -12.85
C GLU A 79 -8.59 -1.85 -11.76
N LYS A 80 -9.90 -1.74 -12.02
CA LYS A 80 -10.95 -2.19 -11.10
C LYS A 80 -10.87 -3.70 -10.84
N SER A 81 -10.64 -4.49 -11.89
CA SER A 81 -10.48 -5.94 -11.82
C SER A 81 -9.30 -6.31 -10.92
N VAL A 82 -8.14 -5.69 -11.12
CA VAL A 82 -6.98 -5.88 -10.25
C VAL A 82 -7.31 -5.49 -8.81
N ILE A 83 -7.86 -4.29 -8.57
CA ILE A 83 -8.21 -3.86 -7.21
C ILE A 83 -9.15 -4.87 -6.52
N SER A 84 -10.21 -5.31 -7.21
CA SER A 84 -11.17 -6.27 -6.65
C SER A 84 -10.50 -7.60 -6.26
N LYS A 85 -9.56 -8.08 -7.08
CA LYS A 85 -8.82 -9.33 -6.88
C LYS A 85 -7.96 -9.29 -5.62
N PHE A 86 -7.34 -8.15 -5.32
CA PHE A 86 -6.43 -8.00 -4.18
C PHE A 86 -7.12 -7.49 -2.91
N CYS A 87 -8.29 -6.84 -3.02
CA CYS A 87 -8.98 -6.23 -1.86
C CYS A 87 -9.51 -7.25 -0.83
N VAL A 88 -9.75 -8.50 -1.22
CA VAL A 88 -10.40 -9.50 -0.37
C VAL A 88 -9.49 -9.99 0.77
N ASN A 89 -8.18 -10.04 0.54
CA ASN A 89 -7.23 -10.61 1.49
C ASN A 89 -6.18 -9.56 1.86
N GLU A 90 -6.11 -9.23 3.15
CA GLU A 90 -5.19 -8.22 3.67
C GLU A 90 -3.72 -8.53 3.38
N SER A 91 -3.25 -9.74 3.69
CA SER A 91 -1.85 -10.12 3.44
C SER A 91 -1.48 -10.07 1.95
N LEU A 92 -2.40 -10.45 1.07
CA LEU A 92 -2.20 -10.42 -0.37
C LEU A 92 -2.21 -8.97 -0.88
N ALA A 93 -3.09 -8.12 -0.36
CA ALA A 93 -3.12 -6.69 -0.66
C ALA A 93 -1.80 -6.02 -0.25
N GLU A 94 -1.28 -6.28 0.96
CA GLU A 94 0.00 -5.75 1.42
C GLU A 94 1.16 -6.20 0.53
N THR A 95 1.18 -7.49 0.18
CA THR A 95 2.22 -8.05 -0.69
C THR A 95 2.19 -7.41 -2.08
N PHE A 96 0.98 -7.18 -2.63
CA PHE A 96 0.82 -6.51 -3.92
C PHE A 96 1.20 -5.03 -3.86
N LEU A 97 0.75 -4.27 -2.85
CA LEU A 97 1.15 -2.87 -2.66
C LEU A 97 2.68 -2.74 -2.54
N LYS A 98 3.33 -3.65 -1.82
CA LYS A 98 4.79 -3.71 -1.73
C LYS A 98 5.44 -3.98 -3.09
N ALA A 99 4.94 -4.97 -3.85
CA ALA A 99 5.46 -5.28 -5.18
C ALA A 99 5.32 -4.09 -6.16
N VAL A 100 4.20 -3.36 -6.09
CA VAL A 100 4.01 -2.12 -6.87
C VAL A 100 5.05 -1.07 -6.51
N LEU A 101 5.29 -0.83 -5.21
CA LEU A 101 6.31 0.14 -4.77
C LEU A 101 7.72 -0.27 -5.18
N GLU A 102 8.04 -1.56 -5.11
CA GLU A 102 9.33 -2.10 -5.55
C GLU A 102 9.51 -1.91 -7.06
N LYS A 103 8.47 -2.17 -7.86
CA LYS A 103 8.51 -1.94 -9.31
C LYS A 103 8.70 -0.46 -9.66
N ILE A 104 7.95 0.44 -9.02
CA ILE A 104 8.11 1.90 -9.20
C ILE A 104 9.54 2.34 -8.86
N LYS A 105 10.11 1.79 -7.78
CA LYS A 105 11.48 2.12 -7.34
C LYS A 105 12.55 1.57 -8.29
N ALA A 106 12.41 0.31 -8.70
CA ALA A 106 13.40 -0.39 -9.52
C ALA A 106 13.46 0.16 -10.96
N GLU A 107 12.31 0.56 -11.50
CA GLU A 107 12.19 0.96 -12.91
C GLU A 107 11.90 2.47 -13.05
N LYS A 108 12.17 3.28 -12.02
CA LYS A 108 11.83 4.71 -11.98
C LYS A 108 12.19 5.47 -13.28
N GLU A 109 13.38 5.20 -13.82
CA GLU A 109 13.93 5.92 -14.99
C GLU A 109 13.56 5.28 -16.33
N SER A 110 13.25 3.98 -16.35
CA SER A 110 12.95 3.21 -17.57
C SER A 110 11.45 2.94 -17.76
N MET A 111 10.62 3.21 -16.75
CA MET A 111 9.19 2.94 -16.78
C MET A 111 8.45 4.01 -17.58
N GLY A 112 7.64 3.57 -18.55
CA GLY A 112 6.72 4.43 -19.27
C GLY A 112 5.75 5.15 -18.33
N HIS A 113 5.43 6.41 -18.65
CA HIS A 113 4.58 7.23 -17.81
C HIS A 113 3.16 6.65 -17.64
N GLU A 114 2.65 5.98 -18.66
CA GLU A 114 1.36 5.31 -18.70
C GLU A 114 1.28 4.20 -17.64
N LEU A 115 2.32 3.36 -17.58
CA LEU A 115 2.40 2.30 -16.58
C LEU A 115 2.55 2.88 -15.18
N LEU A 116 3.38 3.92 -15.00
CA LEU A 116 3.51 4.59 -13.70
C LEU A 116 2.16 5.17 -13.22
N GLN A 117 1.39 5.76 -14.13
CA GLN A 117 0.05 6.26 -13.82
C GLN A 117 -0.89 5.13 -13.43
N SER A 118 -0.94 4.05 -14.20
CA SER A 118 -1.83 2.91 -13.89
C SER A 118 -1.47 2.26 -12.55
N LEU A 119 -0.18 2.03 -12.28
CA LEU A 119 0.30 1.53 -10.98
C LEU A 119 -0.08 2.47 -9.83
N CYS A 120 0.06 3.78 -10.04
CA CYS A 120 -0.33 4.79 -9.05
C CYS A 120 -1.83 4.75 -8.76
N ARG A 121 -2.68 4.69 -9.80
CA ARG A 121 -4.14 4.64 -9.66
C ARG A 121 -4.60 3.37 -8.98
N VAL A 122 -4.03 2.21 -9.35
CA VAL A 122 -4.34 0.93 -8.71
C VAL A 122 -3.90 0.92 -7.25
N TYR A 123 -2.70 1.43 -6.94
CA TYR A 123 -2.23 1.53 -5.56
C TYR A 123 -3.19 2.37 -4.72
N VAL A 124 -3.53 3.56 -5.19
CA VAL A 124 -4.45 4.48 -4.48
C VAL A 124 -5.87 3.91 -4.39
N GLY A 125 -6.37 3.29 -5.46
CA GLY A 125 -7.68 2.65 -5.48
C GLY A 125 -7.76 1.48 -4.48
N LEU A 126 -6.70 0.68 -4.36
CA LEU A 126 -6.64 -0.39 -3.37
C LEU A 126 -6.55 0.17 -1.94
N CYS A 127 -5.76 1.23 -1.71
CA CYS A 127 -5.77 1.98 -0.45
C CYS A 127 -7.17 2.50 -0.10
N GLN A 128 -7.88 3.08 -1.07
CA GLN A 128 -9.24 3.59 -0.89
C GLN A 128 -10.21 2.49 -0.45
N LYS A 129 -10.19 1.34 -1.15
CA LYS A 129 -11.07 0.21 -0.81
C LYS A 129 -10.82 -0.34 0.58
N ARG A 130 -9.60 -0.18 1.10
CA ARG A 130 -9.20 -0.60 2.45
C ARG A 130 -9.29 0.50 3.51
N GLY A 131 -9.62 1.74 3.13
CA GLY A 131 -9.62 2.88 4.05
C GLY A 131 -8.23 3.34 4.51
N ASP A 132 -7.15 2.92 3.83
CA ASP A 132 -5.78 3.23 4.22
C ASP A 132 -5.25 4.48 3.49
N SER A 133 -5.72 5.65 3.95
CA SER A 133 -5.25 6.94 3.41
C SER A 133 -3.77 7.21 3.69
N HIS A 134 -3.21 6.65 4.77
CA HIS A 134 -1.82 6.85 5.15
C HIS A 134 -0.86 6.28 4.13
N LYS A 135 -1.13 5.09 3.59
CA LYS A 135 -0.32 4.52 2.49
C LYS A 135 -0.40 5.36 1.22
N ALA A 136 -1.58 5.90 0.89
CA ALA A 136 -1.72 6.82 -0.23
C ALA A 136 -0.89 8.10 -0.01
N HIS A 137 -0.94 8.71 1.18
CA HIS A 137 -0.11 9.89 1.49
C HIS A 137 1.38 9.58 1.50
N ALA A 138 1.78 8.40 1.95
CA ALA A 138 3.17 7.96 1.89
C ALA A 138 3.64 7.84 0.43
N LEU A 139 2.82 7.30 -0.47
CA LEU A 139 3.12 7.27 -1.91
C LEU A 139 3.28 8.69 -2.49
N ALA A 140 2.36 9.60 -2.15
CA ALA A 140 2.45 11.01 -2.58
C ALA A 140 3.74 11.67 -2.11
N TYR A 141 4.09 11.48 -0.83
CA TYR A 141 5.35 11.97 -0.26
C TYR A 141 6.55 11.41 -1.03
N ARG A 142 6.56 10.13 -1.38
CA ARG A 142 7.63 9.53 -2.16
C ARG A 142 7.77 10.18 -3.53
N PHE A 143 6.68 10.40 -4.27
CA PHE A 143 6.75 11.10 -5.56
C PHE A 143 7.29 12.52 -5.42
N LEU A 144 6.86 13.25 -4.39
CA LEU A 144 7.31 14.62 -4.16
C LEU A 144 8.77 14.68 -3.68
N LYS A 145 9.24 13.67 -2.95
CA LYS A 145 10.62 13.60 -2.43
C LYS A 145 11.63 13.08 -3.46
N GLU A 146 11.30 12.02 -4.19
CA GLU A 146 12.26 11.23 -4.96
C GLU A 146 12.53 11.81 -6.36
N ASP A 147 12.61 13.12 -6.57
CA ASP A 147 12.92 13.77 -7.87
C ASP A 147 12.20 13.16 -9.09
N PHE A 148 10.89 12.94 -8.97
CA PHE A 148 10.05 12.63 -10.12
C PHE A 148 9.74 13.93 -10.89
N SER A 149 10.13 14.00 -12.16
CA SER A 149 9.92 15.19 -13.01
C SER A 149 8.45 15.58 -13.15
N GLN A 150 7.54 14.61 -13.00
CA GLN A 150 6.09 14.77 -13.13
C GLN A 150 5.35 14.58 -11.79
N ALA A 151 6.00 14.82 -10.65
CA ALA A 151 5.40 14.57 -9.33
C ALA A 151 4.01 15.24 -9.15
N PRO A 152 3.78 16.52 -9.51
CA PRO A 152 2.44 17.12 -9.41
C PRO A 152 1.40 16.44 -10.32
N LYS A 153 1.80 16.01 -11.53
CA LYS A 153 0.92 15.25 -12.44
C LYS A 153 0.55 13.90 -11.79
N LEU A 154 1.49 13.23 -11.11
CA LEU A 154 1.19 12.01 -10.36
C LEU A 154 0.25 12.26 -9.17
N ILE A 155 0.41 13.37 -8.43
CA ILE A 155 -0.56 13.75 -7.40
C ILE A 155 -1.96 13.92 -8.01
N MET A 156 -2.06 14.57 -9.18
CA MET A 156 -3.34 14.69 -9.89
C MET A 156 -3.91 13.31 -10.28
N VAL A 157 -3.06 12.37 -10.73
CA VAL A 157 -3.45 10.98 -11.03
C VAL A 157 -3.99 10.26 -9.79
N MET A 158 -3.43 10.50 -8.62
CA MET A 158 -3.98 9.96 -7.36
C MET A 158 -5.40 10.51 -7.10
N VAL A 159 -5.62 11.80 -7.34
CA VAL A 159 -6.94 12.45 -7.20
C VAL A 159 -7.96 11.89 -8.19
N THR A 160 -7.57 11.50 -9.41
CA THR A 160 -8.50 10.85 -10.35
C THR A 160 -8.96 9.47 -9.85
N ALA A 161 -8.09 8.74 -9.15
CA ALA A 161 -8.43 7.44 -8.56
C ALA A 161 -9.25 7.58 -7.27
N TRP A 162 -8.91 8.55 -6.42
CA TRP A 162 -9.58 8.81 -5.16
C TRP A 162 -9.68 10.33 -4.90
N PRO A 163 -10.80 10.98 -5.27
CA PRO A 163 -10.93 12.44 -5.20
C PRO A 163 -10.72 13.03 -3.80
N SER A 164 -11.17 12.32 -2.76
CA SER A 164 -11.02 12.75 -1.36
C SER A 164 -9.73 12.27 -0.68
N VAL A 165 -8.76 11.72 -1.44
CA VAL A 165 -7.55 11.12 -0.84
C VAL A 165 -6.78 12.11 0.02
N PHE A 166 -6.75 13.39 -0.33
CA PHE A 166 -6.05 14.44 0.42
C PHE A 166 -6.98 15.35 1.23
N SER A 167 -8.23 14.95 1.47
CA SER A 167 -9.16 15.76 2.26
C SER A 167 -8.84 15.77 3.76
N CYS A 168 -7.91 14.94 4.24
CA CYS A 168 -7.58 14.90 5.66
C CYS A 168 -6.58 16.00 6.05
N ASN A 169 -6.76 16.60 7.23
CA ASN A 169 -5.88 17.66 7.72
C ASN A 169 -4.70 17.09 8.55
N SER A 170 -4.10 15.98 8.11
CA SER A 170 -2.92 15.42 8.78
C SER A 170 -1.66 16.25 8.47
N PRO A 171 -0.61 16.23 9.33
CA PRO A 171 0.64 16.94 9.03
C PRO A 171 1.28 16.51 7.71
N LEU A 172 1.25 15.21 7.40
CA LEU A 172 1.77 14.68 6.14
C LEU A 172 0.93 15.16 4.95
N CYS A 173 -0.40 15.11 5.05
CA CYS A 173 -1.28 15.58 4.00
C CYS A 173 -1.08 17.09 3.73
N ARG A 174 -0.97 17.91 4.79
CA ARG A 174 -0.61 19.32 4.65
C ARG A 174 0.73 19.50 3.94
N ALA A 175 1.75 18.75 4.33
CA ALA A 175 3.05 18.82 3.66
C ALA A 175 2.96 18.43 2.18
N VAL A 176 2.17 17.41 1.84
CA VAL A 176 1.89 17.02 0.44
C VAL A 176 1.24 18.19 -0.31
N HIS A 177 0.22 18.84 0.24
CA HIS A 177 -0.39 20.00 -0.41
C HIS A 177 0.61 21.14 -0.65
N ILE A 178 1.38 21.51 0.37
CA ILE A 178 2.35 22.62 0.31
C ILE A 178 3.42 22.35 -0.77
N VAL A 179 4.07 21.19 -0.70
CA VAL A 179 5.15 20.84 -1.62
C VAL A 179 4.61 20.61 -3.04
N CYS A 180 3.43 20.01 -3.19
CA CYS A 180 2.80 19.84 -4.49
C CYS A 180 2.49 21.20 -5.13
N LYS A 181 1.91 22.15 -4.37
CA LYS A 181 1.64 23.51 -4.84
C LYS A 181 2.90 24.22 -5.32
N MET A 182 4.02 24.09 -4.58
CA MET A 182 5.30 24.69 -4.95
C MET A 182 5.89 24.10 -6.25
N LYS A 183 5.66 22.81 -6.51
CA LYS A 183 6.19 22.11 -7.69
C LYS A 183 5.26 22.19 -8.90
N ALA A 184 3.97 22.44 -8.71
CA ALA A 184 2.98 22.50 -9.77
C ALA A 184 3.05 23.81 -10.56
N TYR A 185 2.83 23.73 -11.88
CA TYR A 185 2.74 24.90 -12.76
C TYR A 185 1.69 24.69 -13.85
N GLY A 186 1.29 25.79 -14.51
CA GLY A 186 0.40 25.78 -15.67
C GLY A 186 -0.94 25.08 -15.43
N LYS A 187 -1.38 24.26 -16.39
CA LYS A 187 -2.67 23.55 -16.35
C LYS A 187 -2.79 22.57 -15.18
N ILE A 188 -1.68 21.92 -14.79
CA ILE A 188 -1.66 20.99 -13.66
C ILE A 188 -1.88 21.74 -12.34
N TYR A 189 -1.24 22.89 -12.15
CA TYR A 189 -1.51 23.76 -10.99
C TYR A 189 -2.99 24.15 -10.93
N TYR A 190 -3.57 24.61 -12.05
CA TYR A 190 -4.98 24.97 -12.11
C TYR A 190 -5.91 23.82 -11.70
N LEU A 191 -5.67 22.62 -12.25
CA LEU A 191 -6.48 21.44 -11.92
C LEU A 191 -6.33 21.03 -10.45
N LEU A 192 -5.10 21.01 -9.93
CA LEU A 192 -4.85 20.69 -8.52
C LEU A 192 -5.52 21.72 -7.61
N SER A 193 -5.45 23.02 -7.92
CA SER A 193 -6.14 24.05 -7.14
C SER A 193 -7.64 23.82 -7.08
N LYS A 194 -8.26 23.46 -8.21
CA LYS A 194 -9.68 23.15 -8.29
C LYS A 194 -10.06 21.91 -7.47
N TYR A 195 -9.36 20.79 -7.67
CA TYR A 195 -9.75 19.49 -7.08
C TYR A 195 -9.25 19.26 -5.66
N LEU A 196 -8.21 19.97 -5.22
CA LEU A 196 -7.74 19.98 -3.84
C LEU A 196 -8.24 21.21 -3.07
N HIS A 197 -9.14 21.98 -3.67
CA HIS A 197 -9.79 23.16 -3.08
C HIS A 197 -8.81 24.24 -2.60
N TRP A 198 -7.67 24.43 -3.28
CA TRP A 198 -6.70 25.47 -2.91
C TRP A 198 -7.20 26.89 -3.20
N ASP A 199 -8.23 27.04 -4.03
CA ASP A 199 -8.85 28.33 -4.31
C ASP A 199 -9.67 28.83 -3.11
N THR A 200 -10.27 27.91 -2.35
CA THR A 200 -11.04 28.22 -1.13
C THR A 200 -10.20 28.05 0.14
N GLU A 201 -9.37 27.01 0.18
CA GLU A 201 -8.52 26.63 1.31
C GLU A 201 -7.08 26.43 0.82
N PRO A 202 -6.35 27.53 0.54
CA PRO A 202 -4.99 27.43 0.05
C PRO A 202 -4.09 26.75 1.08
N PRO A 203 -3.19 25.84 0.66
CA PRO A 203 -2.25 25.25 1.58
C PRO A 203 -1.31 26.32 2.11
N GLY A 204 -0.94 26.16 3.38
CA GLY A 204 -0.13 27.12 4.10
C GLY A 204 1.26 27.31 3.50
N ASP A 205 1.99 28.25 4.07
CA ASP A 205 3.36 28.52 3.65
C ASP A 205 4.36 27.49 4.20
N ILE A 206 5.39 27.16 3.42
CA ILE A 206 6.41 26.18 3.81
C ILE A 206 7.23 26.63 5.02
N TYR A 207 7.60 27.91 5.10
CA TYR A 207 8.33 28.44 6.26
C TYR A 207 7.46 28.37 7.50
N ARG A 208 6.17 28.68 7.38
CA ARG A 208 5.21 28.52 8.48
C ARG A 208 5.08 27.07 8.93
N ALA A 209 5.01 26.12 8.00
CA ALA A 209 4.93 24.69 8.32
C ALA A 209 6.18 24.18 9.04
N ILE A 210 7.37 24.56 8.56
CA ILE A 210 8.66 24.24 9.20
C ILE A 210 8.72 24.85 10.59
N THR A 211 8.46 26.16 10.70
CA THR A 211 8.52 26.89 11.98
C THR A 211 7.55 26.31 13.01
N SER A 212 6.33 25.98 12.59
CA SER A 212 5.31 25.40 13.48
C SER A 212 5.72 24.02 13.97
N THR A 213 6.28 23.18 13.09
CA THR A 213 6.80 21.86 13.45
C THR A 213 7.97 21.98 14.42
N LEU A 214 8.96 22.84 14.13
CA LEU A 214 10.10 23.07 15.03
C LEU A 214 9.66 23.60 16.40
N LYS A 215 8.72 24.55 16.45
CA LYS A 215 8.15 25.04 17.71
C LYS A 215 7.44 23.94 18.50
N ALA A 216 6.74 23.03 17.82
CA ALA A 216 6.09 21.90 18.47
C ALA A 216 7.13 20.95 19.08
N LEU A 217 8.17 20.59 18.33
CA LEU A 217 9.27 19.74 18.81
C LEU A 217 10.02 20.38 19.99
N LEU A 218 10.28 21.68 19.95
CA LEU A 218 10.97 22.39 21.05
C LEU A 218 10.13 22.47 22.33
N LYS A 219 8.80 22.50 22.22
CA LYS A 219 7.89 22.55 23.37
C LYS A 219 7.63 21.17 23.98
N ASP A 220 7.87 20.12 23.22
CA ASP A 220 7.64 18.75 23.67
C ASP A 220 8.78 18.29 24.58
N LYS A 221 8.48 18.27 25.89
CA LYS A 221 9.42 17.87 26.94
C LYS A 221 9.67 16.35 26.98
N SER A 222 8.91 15.56 26.21
CA SER A 222 9.02 14.10 26.17
C SER A 222 9.96 13.59 25.07
N LEU A 223 10.36 14.47 24.14
CA LEU A 223 11.28 14.11 23.07
C LEU A 223 12.71 13.96 23.61
N THR A 224 13.27 12.77 23.42
CA THR A 224 14.69 12.51 23.67
C THR A 224 15.37 12.29 22.31
N PHE A 225 16.37 13.10 22.00
CA PHE A 225 17.19 12.88 20.81
C PHE A 225 18.14 11.72 21.10
N GLN A 226 18.01 10.62 20.34
CA GLN A 226 18.99 9.55 20.41
C GLN A 226 20.31 10.05 19.83
N LYS A 227 21.36 10.01 20.65
CA LYS A 227 22.73 10.30 20.21
C LYS A 227 23.18 9.12 19.35
N SER A 228 23.39 9.36 18.05
CA SER A 228 24.04 8.38 17.19
C SER A 228 25.52 8.32 17.57
N SER A 229 25.92 7.22 18.21
CA SER A 229 27.32 6.84 18.46
C SER A 229 27.96 6.27 17.20
#